data_AF-A0A519EPV5-F1
#
_entry.id   AF-A0A519EPV5-F1
#
_cell.length_a   1.000
_cell.length_b   1.000
_cell.length_c   1.000
_cell.angle_alpha   90.00
_cell.angle_beta   90.00
_cell.angle_gamma   90.00
#
_symmetry.space_group_name_H-M   'P 1'
#
loop_
_entity.id
_entity.type
_entity.pdbx_description
1 polymer ?
#
loop_
_entity_poly.entity_id
_entity_poly.type
_entity_poly.pdbx_seq_one_letter_code
_entity_poly.pdbx_strand_id
1 'polypeptide(L)' 'MDPRSEVLLRQADLFQGSLLLTGLPADDLLGTLPNARGWSWHAGDFDTLGTRFPERVHFGT' A
#
# COMPACT_ATOMS: atom_id res chain seq x y z
N MET A 1 3.59 11.37 4.09
CA MET A 1 2.87 10.14 4.47
C MET A 1 1.45 10.55 4.81
N ASP A 2 0.44 9.80 4.37
CA ASP A 2 -0.98 10.08 4.59
C ASP A 2 -1.36 9.72 6.04
N PRO A 3 -2.24 10.50 6.72
CA PRO A 3 -2.67 10.18 8.09
C PRO A 3 -3.27 8.77 8.26
N ARG A 4 -3.90 8.21 7.22
CA ARG A 4 -4.44 6.83 7.25
C ARG A 4 -3.31 5.80 7.34
N SER A 5 -2.20 6.04 6.66
CA SER A 5 -1.01 5.19 6.75
C SER A 5 -0.41 5.25 8.16
N GLU A 6 -0.33 6.44 8.76
CA GLU A 6 0.19 6.59 10.12
C GLU A 6 -0.63 5.82 11.16
N VAL A 7 -1.97 5.79 11.02
CA VAL A 7 -2.84 5.01 11.90
C VAL A 7 -2.51 3.52 11.84
N LEU A 8 -2.26 2.97 10.64
CA LEU A 8 -1.87 1.57 10.49
C LEU A 8 -0.48 1.30 11.07
N LEU A 9 0.47 2.21 10.85
CA LEU A 9 1.85 2.04 11.32
C LEU A 9 2.01 2.08 12.84
N ARG A 10 1.09 2.72 13.56
CA ARG A 10 1.04 2.62 15.03
C ARG A 10 0.86 1.19 15.53
N GLN A 11 0.36 0.29 14.69
CA GLN A 11 0.10 -1.11 15.02
C GLN A 11 0.71 -2.04 13.95
N ALA A 12 1.86 -1.67 13.37
CA ALA A 12 2.55 -2.43 12.31
C ALA A 12 2.76 -3.91 12.69
N ASP A 13 3.00 -4.20 13.96
CA ASP A 13 3.21 -5.54 14.50
C ASP A 13 2.00 -6.49 14.33
N LEU A 14 0.81 -5.96 14.08
CA LEU A 14 -0.37 -6.77 13.78
C LEU A 14 -0.42 -7.26 12.32
N PHE A 15 0.44 -6.72 11.44
CA PHE A 15 0.42 -6.94 10.00
C PHE A 15 1.58 -7.80 9.50
N GLN A 16 1.92 -8.86 10.24
CA GLN A 16 3.03 -9.76 9.89
C GLN A 16 2.66 -10.81 8.84
N GLY A 17 1.36 -11.02 8.59
CA GLY A 17 0.87 -11.98 7.60
C GLY A 17 0.70 -11.40 6.19
N SER A 18 0.11 -12.19 5.29
CA SER A 18 -0.31 -11.69 3.98
C SER A 18 -1.38 -10.60 4.15
N LEU A 19 -1.13 -9.43 3.58
CA LEU A 19 -2.01 -8.27 3.70
C LEU A 19 -2.30 -7.69 2.32
N LEU A 20 -3.58 -7.41 2.04
CA LEU A 20 -4.01 -6.65 0.87
C LEU A 20 -4.55 -5.30 1.33
N LEU A 21 -3.99 -4.22 0.78
CA LEU A 21 -4.45 -2.85 1.01
C LEU A 21 -5.12 -2.33 -0.26
N THR A 22 -6.43 -2.14 -0.19
CA THR A 22 -7.25 -1.63 -1.30
C THR A 22 -7.45 -0.12 -1.15
N GLY A 23 -7.24 0.67 -2.21
CA GLY A 23 -7.43 2.12 -2.17
C GLY A 23 -6.45 2.83 -1.21
N LEU A 24 -5.26 2.26 -1.05
CA LEU A 24 -4.20 2.84 -0.25
C LEU A 24 -3.72 4.18 -0.83
N PRO A 25 -3.31 5.14 0.02
CA PRO A 25 -2.62 6.33 -0.45
C PRO A 25 -1.34 5.97 -1.21
N ALA A 26 -0.97 6.78 -2.21
CA ALA A 26 0.27 6.64 -2.97
C ALA A 26 1.51 7.12 -2.18
N ASP A 27 1.72 6.60 -0.97
CA ASP A 27 2.84 6.95 -0.08
C ASP A 27 3.79 5.77 0.17
N ASP A 28 4.51 5.73 1.31
CA ASP A 28 5.50 4.69 1.62
C ASP A 28 4.97 3.53 2.48
N LEU A 29 3.66 3.41 2.63
CA LEU A 29 3.07 2.38 3.51
C LEU A 29 3.49 0.94 3.12
N LEU A 30 3.63 0.64 1.83
CA LEU A 30 4.12 -0.67 1.40
C LEU A 30 5.61 -0.90 1.70
N GLY A 31 6.41 0.16 1.84
CA GLY A 31 7.82 0.04 2.25
C GLY A 31 7.98 -0.38 3.71
N THR A 32 7.00 -0.02 4.55
CA THR A 32 6.99 -0.29 5.99
C THR A 32 6.24 -1.57 6.36
N LEU A 33 5.30 -2.01 5.51
CA LEU A 33 4.61 -3.30 5.64
C LEU A 33 5.07 -4.26 4.53
N PRO A 34 6.14 -5.04 4.73
CA PRO A 34 6.79 -5.81 3.65
C PRO A 34 5.90 -6.90 3.06
N ASN A 35 4.99 -7.47 3.85
CA ASN A 35 4.06 -8.52 3.42
C ASN A 35 2.76 -7.96 2.80
N ALA A 36 2.62 -6.64 2.72
CA ALA A 36 1.48 -5.98 2.10
C ALA A 36 1.62 -5.93 0.58
N ARG A 37 0.48 -6.09 -0.10
CA ARG A 37 0.28 -5.79 -1.52
C ARG A 37 -0.78 -4.70 -1.68
N GLY A 38 -0.65 -3.90 -2.73
CA GLY A 38 -1.61 -2.83 -3.05
C GLY A 38 -2.62 -3.25 -4.13
N TRP A 39 -3.84 -2.77 -4.02
CA TRP A 39 -4.82 -2.75 -5.11
C TRP A 39 -5.36 -1.34 -5.27
N SER A 40 -5.31 -0.81 -6.48
CA SER A 40 -5.87 0.50 -6.80
C SER A 40 -6.85 0.42 -7.96
N TRP A 41 -7.91 1.23 -7.89
CA TRP A 41 -8.81 1.55 -8.99
C TRP A 41 -8.57 2.98 -9.51
N HIS A 42 -7.57 3.69 -8.97
CA HIS A 42 -7.14 5.01 -9.42
C HIS A 42 -5.82 4.91 -10.19
N ALA A 43 -5.84 5.25 -11.48
CA ALA A 43 -4.69 5.11 -12.37
C ALA A 43 -3.47 5.93 -11.92
N GLY A 44 -3.68 7.18 -11.47
CA GLY A 44 -2.59 8.02 -10.98
C GLY A 44 -1.90 7.47 -9.72
N ASP A 45 -2.68 6.90 -8.80
CA ASP A 45 -2.14 6.22 -7.62
C ASP A 45 -1.39 4.95 -8.03
N PHE A 46 -1.95 4.17 -8.97
CA PHE A 46 -1.30 2.98 -9.51
C PHE A 46 0.04 3.30 -10.16
N ASP A 47 0.13 4.33 -11.02
CA ASP A 47 1.38 4.70 -11.69
C ASP A 47 2.47 5.08 -10.67
N THR A 48 2.09 5.88 -9.67
CA THR A 48 2.98 6.33 -8.60
C THR A 48 3.46 5.14 -7.75
N LEU A 49 2.53 4.30 -7.32
CA LEU A 49 2.81 3.13 -6.51
C LEU A 49 3.58 2.04 -7.27
N GLY A 50 3.24 1.80 -8.53
CA GLY A 50 3.89 0.81 -9.39
C GLY A 50 5.32 1.17 -9.74
N THR A 51 5.62 2.48 -9.90
CA THR A 51 6.99 2.97 -10.05
C THR A 51 7.82 2.71 -8.80
N ARG A 52 7.23 2.89 -7.61
CA ARG A 52 7.92 2.76 -6.32
C ARG A 52 8.04 1.32 -5.83
N PHE A 53 6.99 0.52 -6.06
CA PHE A 53 6.83 -0.84 -5.57
C PHE A 53 6.44 -1.78 -6.72
N PRO A 54 7.35 -2.00 -7.67
CA PRO A 54 7.07 -2.85 -8.83
C PRO A 54 6.61 -4.24 -8.38
N GLU A 55 5.65 -4.80 -9.11
CA GLU A 55 5.04 -6.13 -8.89
C GLU A 55 4.26 -6.31 -7.57
N ARG A 56 4.27 -5.32 -6.67
CA ARG A 56 3.55 -5.36 -5.39
C ARG A 56 2.18 -4.71 -5.44
N VAL A 57 1.82 -4.08 -6.56
CA VAL A 57 0.57 -3.32 -6.71
C VAL A 57 -0.16 -3.74 -7.98
N HIS A 58 -1.47 -3.95 -7.84
CA HIS A 58 -2.37 -4.31 -8.93
C HIS A 58 -3.35 -3.15 -9.24
N PHE A 59 -3.70 -3.00 -10.51
CA PHE A 59 -4.74 -2.08 -10.97
C PHE A 59 -5.95 -2.87 -11.47
N GLY A 60 -7.13 -2.56 -10.94
CA GLY A 60 -8.37 -3.24 -11.31
C GLY A 60 -9.60 -2.66 -10.60
N THR A 61 -10.79 -3.07 -11.05
CA THR A 61 -12.10 -2.65 -10.52
C THR A 61 -12.87 -3.83 -9.98
#